data_AF-A0A942GGD0-F1
#
_entry.id   AF-A0A942GGD0-F1
#
_cell.length_a   1.000
_cell.length_b   1.000
_cell.length_c   1.000
_cell.angle_alpha   90.00
_cell.angle_beta   90.00
_cell.angle_gamma   90.00
#
_symmetry.space_group_name_H-M   'P 1'
#
loop_
_entity.id
_entity.type
_entity.pdbx_description
1 polymer ?
#
loop_
_entity_poly.entity_id
_entity_poly.type
_entity_poly.pdbx_seq_one_letter_code
_entity_poly.pdbx_strand_id
1 'polypeptide(L)'
;EGVVNGERKTIHQGKIIAGFVLGTKRSYNFIDNNPIFEFHPQEYVNDPFLISKNYKMVAINSSIEVDLTGQVCSDSIGTIFYSGIGGQVDFVRGAAHSEGGKPIIALPAATKDLKFSRIVPTLKPGAGVVTSRGDVHWVVTEYGAVNLFGKTIPERVRSLIDISHPVFKDQLLEFAKKTYHI
;
A
#
# COMPACT_ATOMS: atom_id res chain seq x y z
N GLU A 1 -13.83 -19.50 -11.01
CA GLU A 1 -14.51 -19.28 -9.71
C GLU A 1 -15.54 -18.13 -9.74
N GLY A 2 -15.58 -17.24 -10.75
CA GLY A 2 -16.67 -16.25 -10.89
C GLY A 2 -16.68 -15.13 -9.85
N VAL A 3 -15.69 -15.10 -8.95
CA VAL A 3 -15.57 -14.14 -7.85
C VAL A 3 -15.47 -12.68 -8.35
N VAL A 4 -14.78 -12.47 -9.47
CA VAL A 4 -14.63 -11.14 -10.09
C VAL A 4 -15.53 -11.06 -11.33
N ASN A 5 -16.61 -10.28 -11.24
CA ASN A 5 -17.58 -10.11 -12.32
C ASN A 5 -17.89 -8.63 -12.67
N GLY A 6 -17.41 -7.66 -11.88
CA GLY A 6 -17.56 -6.23 -12.15
C GLY A 6 -18.97 -5.65 -11.99
N GLU A 7 -19.96 -6.43 -11.55
CA GLU A 7 -21.37 -6.02 -11.45
C GLU A 7 -21.62 -4.94 -10.39
N ARG A 8 -20.75 -4.86 -9.38
CA ARG A 8 -20.85 -3.90 -8.27
C ARG A 8 -20.02 -2.63 -8.46
N LYS A 9 -19.38 -2.46 -9.63
CA LYS A 9 -18.65 -1.22 -9.92
C LYS A 9 -19.63 -0.08 -10.16
N THR A 10 -19.24 1.13 -9.78
CA THR A 10 -20.05 2.33 -10.04
C THR A 10 -19.86 2.81 -11.48
N ILE A 11 -18.62 2.71 -11.99
CA ILE A 11 -18.27 3.03 -13.37
C ILE A 11 -17.72 1.77 -14.06
N HIS A 12 -17.91 1.66 -15.37
CA HIS A 12 -17.45 0.50 -16.15
C HIS A 12 -17.99 -0.83 -15.59
N GLN A 13 -19.30 -0.90 -15.40
CA GLN A 13 -19.98 -2.09 -14.89
C GLN A 13 -19.74 -3.30 -15.79
N GLY A 14 -19.45 -4.44 -15.18
CA GLY A 14 -19.17 -5.69 -15.90
C GLY A 14 -17.79 -5.73 -16.58
N LYS A 15 -16.95 -4.70 -16.41
CA LYS A 15 -15.62 -4.61 -17.04
C LYS A 15 -14.47 -4.69 -16.04
N ILE A 16 -13.38 -5.33 -16.45
CA ILE A 16 -12.07 -5.26 -15.81
C ILE A 16 -11.27 -4.17 -16.52
N ILE A 17 -10.99 -3.07 -15.80
CA ILE A 17 -10.20 -1.96 -16.31
C ILE A 17 -8.74 -2.20 -15.97
N ALA A 18 -7.86 -2.09 -16.95
CA ALA A 18 -6.42 -2.23 -16.76
C ALA A 18 -5.65 -1.23 -17.63
N GLY A 19 -4.45 -0.86 -17.20
CA GLY A 19 -3.55 -0.04 -18.03
C GLY A 19 -2.50 -0.87 -18.77
N PHE A 20 -2.12 -2.02 -18.21
CA PHE A 20 -1.23 -3.01 -18.82
C PHE A 20 -1.39 -4.35 -18.08
N VAL A 21 -0.84 -5.43 -18.64
CA VAL A 21 -0.80 -6.74 -17.98
C VAL A 21 0.59 -7.35 -18.05
N LEU A 22 1.08 -7.76 -16.89
CA LEU A 22 2.24 -8.64 -16.73
C LEU A 22 1.75 -9.98 -16.19
N GLY A 23 2.10 -11.06 -16.87
CA GLY A 23 1.62 -12.37 -16.48
C GLY A 23 2.23 -13.50 -17.29
N THR A 24 1.57 -14.65 -17.27
CA THR A 24 1.97 -15.83 -18.04
C THR A 24 1.19 -15.90 -19.36
N LYS A 25 1.60 -16.81 -20.26
CA LYS A 25 0.83 -17.11 -21.49
C LYS A 25 -0.64 -17.41 -21.21
N ARG A 26 -0.96 -18.05 -20.08
CA ARG A 26 -2.34 -18.30 -19.67
C ARG A 26 -3.13 -17.00 -19.44
N SER A 27 -2.51 -16.00 -18.82
CA SER A 27 -3.12 -14.69 -18.61
C SER A 27 -3.41 -14.00 -19.95
N TYR A 28 -2.42 -13.98 -20.85
CA TYR A 28 -2.58 -13.36 -22.17
C TYR A 28 -3.66 -14.05 -23.01
N ASN A 29 -3.68 -15.38 -23.06
CA ASN A 29 -4.72 -16.13 -23.76
C ASN A 29 -6.13 -15.91 -23.19
N PHE A 30 -6.25 -15.64 -21.88
CA PHE A 30 -7.55 -15.37 -21.25
C PHE A 30 -8.07 -13.95 -21.57
N ILE A 31 -7.16 -13.01 -21.80
CA ILE A 31 -7.48 -11.61 -22.12
C ILE A 31 -7.73 -11.43 -23.61
N ASP A 32 -7.02 -12.19 -24.46
CA ASP A 32 -7.10 -12.06 -25.91
C ASP A 32 -8.55 -12.14 -26.43
N ASN A 33 -8.98 -11.08 -27.11
CA ASN A 33 -10.35 -10.88 -27.62
C ASN A 33 -11.48 -11.08 -26.60
N ASN A 34 -11.19 -10.92 -25.30
CA ASN A 34 -12.19 -11.09 -24.25
C ASN A 34 -12.84 -9.75 -23.90
N PRO A 35 -14.14 -9.55 -24.22
CA PRO A 35 -14.79 -8.24 -24.11
C PRO A 35 -14.99 -7.77 -22.67
N ILE A 36 -14.74 -8.60 -21.65
CA ILE A 36 -14.79 -8.15 -20.25
C ILE A 36 -13.61 -7.26 -19.89
N PHE A 37 -12.50 -7.30 -20.64
CA PHE A 37 -11.33 -6.47 -20.39
C PHE A 37 -11.38 -5.20 -21.22
N GLU A 38 -11.02 -4.07 -20.60
CA GLU A 38 -10.91 -2.79 -21.26
C GLU A 38 -9.61 -2.10 -20.83
N PHE A 39 -8.77 -1.81 -21.82
CA PHE A 39 -7.46 -1.21 -21.59
C PHE A 39 -7.50 0.29 -21.88
N HIS A 40 -7.04 1.07 -20.92
CA HIS A 40 -6.99 2.53 -21.01
C HIS A 40 -5.59 3.06 -20.70
N PRO A 41 -5.25 4.27 -21.16
CA PRO A 41 -3.96 4.88 -20.84
C PRO A 41 -3.84 5.16 -19.33
N GLN A 42 -2.60 5.29 -18.84
CA GLN A 42 -2.34 5.41 -17.39
C GLN A 42 -2.96 6.66 -16.78
N GLU A 43 -3.01 7.77 -17.52
CA GLU A 43 -3.66 9.01 -17.07
C GLU A 43 -5.16 8.85 -16.78
N TYR A 44 -5.80 7.81 -17.34
CA TYR A 44 -7.19 7.47 -17.04
C TYR A 44 -7.29 6.48 -15.87
N VAL A 45 -6.54 5.38 -15.94
CA VAL A 45 -6.62 4.29 -14.95
C VAL A 45 -6.14 4.76 -13.58
N ASN A 46 -5.16 5.66 -13.55
CA ASN A 46 -4.53 6.16 -12.34
C ASN A 46 -5.06 7.55 -11.94
N ASP A 47 -6.14 8.06 -12.53
CA ASP A 47 -6.74 9.31 -12.04
C ASP A 47 -7.42 9.05 -10.68
N PRO A 48 -6.95 9.65 -9.57
CA PRO A 48 -7.55 9.46 -8.25
C PRO A 48 -9.04 9.83 -8.19
N PHE A 49 -9.49 10.79 -9.01
CA PHE A 49 -10.88 11.22 -9.11
C PHE A 49 -11.75 10.23 -9.88
N LEU A 50 -11.19 9.43 -10.78
CA LEU A 50 -11.91 8.33 -11.42
C LEU A 50 -11.93 7.08 -10.54
N ILE A 51 -10.80 6.78 -9.89
CA ILE A 51 -10.69 5.69 -8.93
C ILE A 51 -11.74 5.85 -7.81
N SER A 52 -11.87 7.05 -7.24
CA SER A 52 -12.77 7.34 -6.12
C SER A 52 -14.26 7.19 -6.44
N LYS A 53 -14.64 7.23 -7.73
CA LYS A 53 -16.04 7.02 -8.15
C LYS A 53 -16.54 5.60 -7.88
N ASN A 54 -15.65 4.61 -7.81
CA ASN A 54 -16.05 3.24 -7.51
C ASN A 54 -16.39 3.10 -6.02
N TYR A 55 -17.57 2.54 -5.71
CA TYR A 55 -17.98 2.22 -4.35
C TYR A 55 -17.11 1.11 -3.76
N LYS A 56 -16.67 1.27 -2.50
CA LYS A 56 -15.79 0.33 -1.78
C LYS A 56 -14.49 0.00 -2.53
N MET A 57 -13.85 1.01 -3.12
CA MET A 57 -12.58 0.82 -3.81
C MET A 57 -11.49 0.36 -2.84
N VAL A 58 -10.92 -0.81 -3.07
CA VAL A 58 -9.81 -1.35 -2.27
C VAL A 58 -8.52 -1.27 -3.09
N ALA A 59 -7.53 -0.56 -2.57
CA ALA A 59 -6.21 -0.42 -3.18
C ALA A 59 -5.16 -1.13 -2.32
N ILE A 60 -4.56 -2.20 -2.84
CA ILE A 60 -3.53 -2.98 -2.14
C ILE A 60 -2.20 -2.73 -2.83
N ASN A 61 -1.24 -2.19 -2.09
CA ASN A 61 0.11 -1.92 -2.56
C ASN A 61 1.15 -2.51 -1.60
N SER A 62 2.35 -2.75 -2.10
CA SER A 62 3.50 -3.12 -1.27
C SER A 62 4.46 -1.95 -1.06
N SER A 63 5.27 -2.00 -0.01
CA SER A 63 6.29 -1.00 0.30
C SER A 63 7.56 -1.65 0.82
N ILE A 64 8.71 -0.99 0.67
CA ILE A 64 10.01 -1.46 1.15
C ILE A 64 10.10 -1.35 2.67
N GLU A 65 9.77 -0.19 3.23
CA GLU A 65 9.76 0.06 4.66
C GLU A 65 8.71 1.10 5.05
N VAL A 66 8.26 1.03 6.31
CA VAL A 66 7.33 1.99 6.93
C VAL A 66 7.94 2.46 8.24
N ASP A 67 8.06 3.76 8.45
CA ASP A 67 8.56 4.28 9.73
C ASP A 67 7.47 4.36 10.81
N LEU A 68 7.88 4.52 12.08
CA LEU A 68 6.97 4.57 13.22
C LEU A 68 5.97 5.75 13.19
N THR A 69 6.14 6.72 12.30
CA THR A 69 5.17 7.82 12.10
C THR A 69 4.16 7.52 10.98
N GLY A 70 4.40 6.45 10.21
CA GLY A 70 3.59 6.03 9.07
C GLY A 70 4.08 6.56 7.72
N GLN A 71 5.30 7.08 7.60
CA GLN A 71 5.86 7.36 6.27
C GLN A 71 6.20 6.06 5.57
N VAL A 72 5.89 5.97 4.29
CA VAL A 72 6.06 4.74 3.50
C VAL A 72 7.06 4.98 2.38
N CYS A 73 8.13 4.19 2.39
CA CYS A 73 9.09 4.13 1.28
C CYS A 73 8.85 2.87 0.46
N SER A 74 8.69 3.03 -0.86
CA SER A 74 8.33 1.93 -1.77
C SER A 74 9.25 1.81 -2.98
N ASP A 75 10.05 2.83 -3.29
CA ASP A 75 10.82 2.92 -4.52
C ASP A 75 12.34 2.87 -4.34
N SER A 76 12.84 3.04 -3.12
CA SER A 76 14.28 3.08 -2.84
C SER A 76 14.69 2.35 -1.55
N ILE A 77 15.98 2.04 -1.45
CA ILE A 77 16.63 1.57 -0.23
C ILE A 77 17.67 2.62 0.15
N GLY A 78 17.29 3.57 1.01
CA GLY A 78 18.07 4.79 1.19
C GLY A 78 18.19 5.54 -0.14
N THR A 79 19.42 5.85 -0.55
CA THR A 79 19.70 6.58 -1.80
C THR A 79 19.72 5.69 -3.06
N ILE A 80 19.57 4.37 -2.91
CA ILE A 80 19.60 3.44 -4.05
C ILE A 80 18.17 3.23 -4.57
N PHE A 81 17.90 3.72 -5.78
CA PHE A 81 16.62 3.47 -6.46
C PHE A 81 16.47 1.99 -6.80
N TYR A 82 15.37 1.40 -6.35
CA TYR A 82 15.00 0.01 -6.59
C TYR A 82 13.92 -0.09 -7.67
N SER A 83 12.97 0.85 -7.68
CA SER A 83 11.89 0.95 -8.66
C SER A 83 11.51 2.42 -8.90
N GLY A 84 10.22 2.75 -8.97
CA GLY A 84 9.70 4.11 -8.97
C GLY A 84 8.37 4.19 -8.21
N ILE A 85 7.81 5.39 -8.10
CA ILE A 85 6.56 5.64 -7.36
C ILE A 85 5.34 4.90 -7.95
N GLY A 86 5.35 4.69 -9.28
CA GLY A 86 4.23 4.10 -10.01
C GLY A 86 2.90 4.82 -9.76
N GLY A 87 1.80 4.06 -9.77
CA GLY A 87 0.46 4.56 -9.42
C GLY A 87 0.09 4.40 -7.95
N GLN A 88 1.04 4.07 -7.07
CA GLN A 88 0.74 3.72 -5.67
C GLN A 88 -0.03 4.84 -4.97
N VAL A 89 0.48 6.07 -5.05
CA VAL A 89 -0.11 7.24 -4.38
C VAL A 89 -1.48 7.56 -4.97
N ASP A 90 -1.64 7.37 -6.28
CA ASP A 90 -2.89 7.65 -6.97
C ASP A 90 -4.02 6.73 -6.47
N PHE A 91 -3.75 5.43 -6.40
CA PHE A 91 -4.69 4.46 -5.86
C PHE A 91 -4.90 4.60 -4.34
N VAL A 92 -3.87 5.00 -3.59
CA VAL A 92 -4.03 5.31 -2.16
C VAL A 92 -5.04 6.45 -1.99
N ARG A 93 -4.87 7.55 -2.71
CA ARG A 93 -5.76 8.72 -2.64
C ARG A 93 -7.15 8.41 -3.19
N GLY A 94 -7.24 7.74 -4.33
CA GLY A 94 -8.52 7.37 -4.93
C GLY A 94 -9.34 6.45 -4.02
N ALA A 95 -8.71 5.45 -3.41
CA ALA A 95 -9.38 4.57 -2.45
C ALA A 95 -9.74 5.29 -1.14
N ALA A 96 -8.94 6.26 -0.67
CA ALA A 96 -9.27 7.07 0.50
C ALA A 96 -10.52 7.93 0.28
N HIS A 97 -10.73 8.44 -0.93
CA HIS A 97 -11.89 9.26 -1.30
C HIS A 97 -13.12 8.45 -1.73
N SER A 98 -12.96 7.15 -1.95
CA SER A 98 -14.07 6.25 -2.28
C SER A 98 -14.94 6.00 -1.05
N GLU A 99 -16.27 6.04 -1.23
CA GLU A 99 -17.20 5.66 -0.18
C GLU A 99 -16.98 4.19 0.26
N GLY A 100 -16.58 4.01 1.52
CA GLY A 100 -16.24 2.69 2.07
C GLY A 100 -14.93 2.09 1.54
N GLY A 101 -14.13 2.88 0.83
CA GLY A 101 -12.85 2.49 0.26
C GLY A 101 -11.76 2.21 1.30
N LYS A 102 -10.73 1.47 0.89
CA LYS A 102 -9.63 1.03 1.76
C LYS A 102 -8.30 1.07 1.01
N PRO A 103 -7.46 2.08 1.27
CA PRO A 103 -6.06 2.05 0.86
C PRO A 103 -5.23 1.24 1.85
N ILE A 104 -4.49 0.26 1.35
CA ILE A 104 -3.75 -0.74 2.11
C ILE A 104 -2.31 -0.79 1.62
N ILE A 105 -1.37 -0.63 2.55
CA ILE A 105 0.05 -0.91 2.39
C ILE A 105 0.36 -2.24 3.09
N ALA A 106 0.77 -3.25 2.32
CA ALA A 106 1.08 -4.58 2.82
C ALA A 106 2.55 -4.92 2.61
N LEU A 107 3.22 -5.30 3.70
CA LEU A 107 4.63 -5.68 3.70
C LEU A 107 4.89 -6.78 4.74
N PRO A 108 5.79 -7.74 4.46
CA PRO A 108 6.38 -8.56 5.52
C PRO A 108 6.96 -7.67 6.62
N ALA A 109 6.80 -8.05 7.89
CA ALA A 109 7.32 -7.25 9.01
C ALA A 109 8.86 -7.22 9.06
N ALA A 110 9.53 -8.20 8.44
CA ALA A 110 10.99 -8.30 8.38
C ALA A 110 11.47 -8.95 7.06
N THR A 111 12.78 -8.91 6.81
CA THR A 111 13.42 -9.74 5.78
C THR A 111 13.37 -11.22 6.17
N LYS A 112 13.41 -12.13 5.17
CA LYS A 112 13.31 -13.59 5.39
C LYS A 112 14.40 -14.14 6.33
N ASP A 113 15.58 -13.52 6.32
CA ASP A 113 16.72 -13.88 7.17
C ASP A 113 16.69 -13.21 8.55
N LEU A 114 15.62 -12.45 8.86
CA LEU A 114 15.42 -11.72 10.11
C LEU A 114 16.58 -10.77 10.46
N LYS A 115 17.32 -10.28 9.46
CA LYS A 115 18.37 -9.28 9.68
C LYS A 115 17.83 -7.86 9.77
N PHE A 116 16.74 -7.58 9.06
CA PHE A 116 16.18 -6.23 8.99
C PHE A 116 14.67 -6.23 9.21
N SER A 117 14.22 -5.38 10.13
CA SER A 117 12.80 -5.01 10.23
C SER A 117 12.40 -4.14 9.04
N ARG A 118 11.16 -4.27 8.57
CA ARG A 118 10.57 -3.38 7.56
C ARG A 118 9.59 -2.37 8.16
N ILE A 119 9.21 -2.55 9.44
CA ILE A 119 8.73 -1.44 10.27
C ILE A 119 9.95 -0.87 11.00
N VAL A 120 10.33 0.35 10.67
CA VAL A 120 11.62 0.94 11.04
C VAL A 120 11.44 2.14 11.99
N PRO A 121 12.43 2.44 12.85
CA PRO A 121 12.39 3.65 13.68
C PRO A 121 12.19 4.93 12.86
N THR A 122 13.02 5.07 11.82
CA THR A 122 13.00 6.13 10.82
C THR A 122 13.35 5.50 9.48
N LEU A 123 12.85 6.06 8.39
CA LEU A 123 13.29 5.66 7.05
C LEU A 123 14.80 5.83 6.91
N LYS A 124 15.43 5.01 6.06
CA LYS A 124 16.86 5.12 5.77
C LYS A 124 17.19 6.54 5.27
N PRO A 125 18.35 7.12 5.62
CA PRO A 125 18.76 8.40 5.07
C PRO A 125 18.71 8.41 3.54
N GLY A 126 18.01 9.39 2.97
CA GLY A 126 17.81 9.53 1.53
C GLY A 126 16.70 8.66 0.92
N ALA A 127 15.98 7.87 1.73
CA ALA A 127 14.84 7.07 1.25
C ALA A 127 13.71 7.96 0.71
N GLY A 128 13.15 7.59 -0.43
CA GLY A 128 12.03 8.28 -1.07
C GLY A 128 10.73 8.00 -0.34
N VAL A 129 10.07 9.04 0.19
CA VAL A 129 8.71 8.91 0.74
C VAL A 129 7.73 8.88 -0.43
N VAL A 130 7.17 7.71 -0.71
CA VAL A 130 6.17 7.52 -1.78
C VAL A 130 4.79 7.83 -1.24
N THR A 131 4.37 7.13 -0.18
CA THR A 131 3.10 7.45 0.51
C THR A 131 3.42 8.22 1.79
N SER A 132 2.93 9.46 1.87
CA SER A 132 3.17 10.32 3.02
C SER A 132 2.41 9.83 4.26
N ARG A 133 2.86 10.27 5.44
CA ARG A 133 2.13 10.02 6.70
C ARG A 133 0.69 10.58 6.69
N GLY A 134 0.39 11.55 5.81
CA GLY A 134 -0.96 12.11 5.65
C GLY A 134 -1.86 11.25 4.75
N ASP A 135 -1.27 10.48 3.84
CA ASP A 135 -1.99 9.64 2.88
C ASP A 135 -2.19 8.18 3.38
N VAL A 136 -1.38 7.71 4.33
CA VAL A 136 -1.45 6.32 4.82
C VAL A 136 -2.71 6.04 5.64
N HIS A 137 -3.41 4.94 5.32
CA HIS A 137 -4.52 4.40 6.14
C HIS A 137 -4.12 3.06 6.75
N TRP A 138 -4.25 1.97 6.00
CA TRP A 138 -4.00 0.64 6.53
C TRP A 138 -2.56 0.19 6.27
N VAL A 139 -1.91 -0.30 7.32
CA VAL A 139 -0.63 -1.02 7.23
C VAL A 139 -0.86 -2.45 7.68
N VAL A 140 -0.40 -3.42 6.89
CA VAL A 140 -0.63 -4.85 7.10
C VAL A 140 0.68 -5.60 7.03
N THR A 141 0.91 -6.46 8.02
CA THR A 141 1.98 -7.47 8.04
C THR A 141 1.38 -8.85 8.31
N GLU A 142 2.22 -9.88 8.35
CA GLU A 142 1.84 -11.22 8.80
C GLU A 142 1.39 -11.27 10.28
N TYR A 143 1.62 -10.20 11.06
CA TYR A 143 1.23 -10.10 12.46
C TYR A 143 -0.08 -9.33 12.70
N GLY A 144 -0.66 -8.72 11.66
CA GLY A 144 -1.95 -8.06 11.75
C GLY A 144 -2.10 -6.85 10.84
N ALA A 145 -3.19 -6.12 11.04
CA ALA A 145 -3.54 -4.93 10.27
C ALA A 145 -3.90 -3.79 11.21
N VAL A 146 -3.36 -2.59 10.97
CA VAL A 146 -3.70 -1.38 11.72
C VAL A 146 -4.09 -0.25 10.79
N ASN A 147 -5.14 0.48 11.16
CA ASN A 147 -5.50 1.73 10.51
C ASN A 147 -4.82 2.90 11.24
N LEU A 148 -4.05 3.70 10.52
CA LEU A 148 -3.31 4.88 10.97
C LEU A 148 -4.05 6.19 10.68
N PHE A 149 -5.13 6.14 9.88
CA PHE A 149 -5.93 7.32 9.56
C PHE A 149 -6.57 7.89 10.82
N GLY A 150 -6.43 9.21 11.02
CA GLY A 150 -6.92 9.90 12.22
C GLY A 150 -6.13 9.65 13.51
N LYS A 151 -5.13 8.76 13.51
CA LYS A 151 -4.30 8.49 14.70
C LYS A 151 -3.21 9.54 14.91
N THR A 152 -3.01 9.91 16.16
CA THR A 152 -1.86 10.70 16.64
C THR A 152 -0.55 9.93 16.49
N ILE A 153 0.60 10.62 16.53
CA ILE A 153 1.92 9.95 16.44
C ILE A 153 2.09 8.86 17.52
N PRO A 154 1.75 9.07 18.81
CA PRO A 154 1.85 8.00 19.79
C PRO A 154 0.99 6.77 19.50
N GLU A 155 -0.22 6.97 19.01
CA GLU A 155 -1.11 5.86 18.63
C GLU A 155 -0.58 5.11 17.41
N ARG A 156 -0.02 5.82 16.43
CA ARG A 156 0.62 5.22 15.24
C ARG A 156 1.83 4.38 15.63
N VAL A 157 2.72 4.93 16.46
CA VAL A 157 3.91 4.23 16.95
C VAL A 157 3.53 2.91 17.62
N ARG A 158 2.58 2.95 18.57
CA ARG A 158 2.10 1.73 19.26
C ARG A 158 1.49 0.74 18.27
N SER A 159 0.61 1.21 17.39
CA SER A 159 -0.06 0.37 16.39
C SER A 159 0.92 -0.32 15.44
N LEU A 160 1.96 0.39 15.00
CA LEU A 160 2.97 -0.15 14.10
C LEU A 160 3.86 -1.17 14.81
N ILE A 161 4.27 -0.90 16.06
CA ILE A 161 5.02 -1.86 16.88
C ILE A 161 4.19 -3.14 17.10
N ASP A 162 2.87 -3.03 17.28
CA ASP A 162 1.99 -4.18 17.51
C ASP A 162 2.02 -5.18 16.35
N ILE A 163 2.15 -4.69 15.11
CA ILE A 163 2.25 -5.52 13.90
C ILE A 163 3.69 -5.71 13.40
N SER A 164 4.70 -5.30 14.17
CA SER A 164 6.10 -5.60 13.90
C SER A 164 6.47 -7.04 14.25
N HIS A 165 7.54 -7.55 13.63
CA HIS A 165 8.08 -8.85 13.97
C HIS A 165 8.59 -8.86 15.43
N PRO A 166 8.27 -9.89 16.25
CA PRO A 166 8.57 -9.93 17.69
C PRO A 166 10.02 -9.59 18.05
N VAL A 167 10.98 -10.10 17.27
CA VAL A 167 12.43 -9.87 17.46
C VAL A 167 12.82 -8.39 17.47
N PHE A 168 12.10 -7.52 16.78
CA PHE A 168 12.45 -6.09 16.67
C PHE A 168 11.60 -5.18 17.56
N LYS A 169 10.59 -5.71 18.27
CA LYS A 169 9.64 -4.88 19.05
C LYS A 169 10.35 -4.10 20.16
N ASP A 170 11.26 -4.73 20.89
CA ASP A 170 11.97 -4.08 21.99
C ASP A 170 12.83 -2.91 21.51
N GLN A 171 13.56 -3.10 20.39
CA GLN A 171 14.35 -2.04 19.77
C GLN A 171 13.49 -0.86 19.29
N LEU A 172 12.33 -1.15 18.68
CA LEU A 172 11.40 -0.11 18.24
C LEU A 172 10.81 0.66 19.43
N LEU A 173 10.48 -0.05 20.51
CA LEU A 173 9.95 0.54 21.74
C LEU A 173 10.98 1.42 22.45
N GLU A 174 12.24 0.98 22.51
CA GLU A 174 13.34 1.77 23.07
C GLU A 174 13.53 3.06 22.28
N PHE A 175 13.56 2.98 20.94
CA PHE A 175 13.61 4.17 20.10
C PHE A 175 12.41 5.09 20.33
N ALA A 176 11.20 4.54 20.40
CA ALA A 176 9.99 5.31 20.61
C ALA A 176 10.02 6.10 21.93
N LYS A 177 10.45 5.46 23.03
CA LYS A 177 10.62 6.11 24.35
C LYS A 177 11.62 7.25 24.28
N LYS A 178 12.76 7.03 23.62
CA LYS A 178 13.85 8.01 23.53
C LYS A 178 13.47 9.22 22.66
N THR A 179 12.83 8.98 21.52
CA THR A 179 12.61 10.00 20.48
C THR A 179 11.27 10.72 20.65
N TYR A 180 10.23 10.00 21.03
CA TYR A 180 8.86 10.51 21.07
C TYR A 180 8.30 10.67 22.49
N HIS A 181 9.05 10.22 23.51
CA HIS A 181 8.63 10.25 24.92
C HIS A 181 7.31 9.51 25.18
N ILE A 182 7.11 8.39 24.48
CA ILE A 182 5.92 7.52 24.56
C ILE A 182 6.18 6.30 25.43
#